data_AF-A0AB35N210-F1
#
_entry.id   AF-A0AB35N210-F1
#
_cell.length_a   1.000
_cell.length_b   1.000
_cell.length_c   1.000
_cell.angle_alpha   90.00
_cell.angle_beta   90.00
_cell.angle_gamma   90.00
#
_symmetry.space_group_name_H-M   'P 1'
#
loop_
_entity.id
_entity.type
_entity.pdbx_description
1 polymer ?
#
loop_
_entity_poly.entity_id
_entity_poly.type
_entity_poly.pdbx_seq_one_letter_code
_entity_poly.pdbx_strand_id
1 'polypeptide(L)'
;MAALADLVNFQLQNAKALSELLSSEKTAITSRQSNDIERIAKEKVVFVEQLRSTDQRIATHTNISELTENPELAQLVATIKSIVHDCHQANLVNGEALNRAHLSFKKLSNMMQQSHGKIGMTYNAGGQTHTISTLGTNVKA
;
A
#
# COMPACT_ATOMS: atom_id res chain seq x y z
N MET A 1 35.22 -2.64 -2.72
CA MET A 1 34.31 -3.12 -1.65
C MET A 1 33.82 -1.87 -0.92
N ALA A 2 32.50 -1.64 -0.78
CA ALA A 2 32.02 -0.57 0.08
C ALA A 2 32.33 -0.92 1.54
N ALA A 3 32.67 0.06 2.38
CA ALA A 3 32.93 -0.21 3.78
C ALA A 3 31.65 -0.70 4.47
N LEU A 4 31.77 -1.58 5.46
CA LEU A 4 30.62 -2.08 6.22
C LEU A 4 29.79 -0.94 6.82
N ALA A 5 30.46 0.10 7.33
CA ALA A 5 29.83 1.31 7.85
C ALA A 5 28.98 2.04 6.79
N ASP A 6 29.41 2.07 5.52
CA ASP A 6 28.65 2.70 4.44
C ASP A 6 27.37 1.91 4.14
N LEU A 7 27.45 0.57 4.17
CA LEU A 7 26.28 -0.29 3.95
C LEU A 7 25.23 -0.11 5.06
N VAL A 8 25.67 -0.05 6.32
CA VAL A 8 24.77 0.17 7.47
C VAL A 8 24.15 1.57 7.41
N ASN A 9 24.93 2.60 7.07
CA ASN A 9 24.40 3.95 6.89
C ASN A 9 23.39 4.04 5.73
N PHE A 10 23.68 3.38 4.61
CA PHE A 10 22.75 3.29 3.49
C PHE A 10 21.45 2.59 3.88
N GLN A 11 21.54 1.50 4.66
CA GLN A 11 20.36 0.82 5.18
C GLN A 11 19.53 1.73 6.10
N LEU A 12 20.18 2.51 6.96
CA LEU A 12 19.50 3.49 7.81
C LEU A 12 18.76 4.56 7.00
N GLN A 13 19.38 5.09 5.95
CA GLN A 13 18.74 6.05 5.05
C GLN A 13 17.51 5.45 4.37
N ASN A 14 17.62 4.22 3.86
CA ASN A 14 16.49 3.52 3.23
C ASN A 14 15.35 3.26 4.23
N ALA A 15 15.68 2.87 5.47
CA ALA A 15 14.67 2.65 6.51
C ALA A 15 13.93 3.94 6.88
N LYS A 16 14.64 5.07 6.97
CA LYS A 16 14.02 6.39 7.21
C LYS A 16 13.15 6.83 6.04
N ALA A 17 13.64 6.69 4.81
CA ALA A 17 12.87 7.01 3.60
C ALA A 17 11.59 6.17 3.52
N LEU A 18 11.66 4.88 3.86
CA LEU A 18 10.50 4.00 3.92
C LEU A 18 9.49 4.47 4.99
N SER A 19 9.96 4.89 6.17
CA SER A 19 9.10 5.44 7.22
C SER A 19 8.36 6.71 6.76
N GLU A 20 9.05 7.63 6.11
CA GLU A 20 8.46 8.84 5.54
C GLU A 20 7.44 8.53 4.43
N LEU A 21 7.77 7.54 3.59
CA LEU A 21 6.87 7.06 2.55
C LEU A 21 5.57 6.47 3.13
N LEU A 22 5.65 5.70 4.22
CA LEU A 22 4.48 5.14 4.90
C LEU A 22 3.61 6.21 5.58
N SER A 23 4.22 7.30 6.06
CA SER A 23 3.49 8.47 6.56
C SER A 23 2.72 9.17 5.43
N SER A 24 3.36 9.28 4.26
CA SER A 24 2.73 9.81 3.04
C SER A 24 1.61 8.89 2.54
N GLU A 25 1.79 7.58 2.62
CA GLU A 25 0.78 6.57 2.27
C GLU A 25 -0.48 6.74 3.12
N LYS A 26 -0.32 6.92 4.44
CA LYS A 26 -1.44 7.17 5.35
C LYS A 26 -2.24 8.40 4.95
N THR A 27 -1.56 9.47 4.55
CA THR A 27 -2.19 10.71 4.08
C THR A 27 -2.93 10.47 2.77
N ALA A 28 -2.30 9.82 1.79
CA ALA A 28 -2.91 9.49 0.51
C ALA A 28 -4.17 8.61 0.65
N ILE A 29 -4.14 7.61 1.54
CA ILE A 29 -5.28 6.75 1.85
C ILE A 29 -6.43 7.58 2.46
N THR A 30 -6.12 8.43 3.43
CA THR A 30 -7.13 9.26 4.12
C THR A 30 -7.76 10.28 3.17
N SER A 31 -6.94 10.88 2.30
CA SER A 31 -7.37 11.83 1.27
C SER A 31 -7.94 11.16 0.01
N ARG A 32 -8.00 9.82 -0.03
CA ARG A 32 -8.55 9.02 -1.15
C ARG A 32 -7.89 9.32 -2.51
N GLN A 33 -6.60 9.62 -2.51
CA GLN A 33 -5.83 9.94 -3.71
C GLN A 33 -5.32 8.66 -4.39
N SER A 34 -6.14 8.06 -5.26
CA SER A 34 -5.83 6.75 -5.89
C SER A 34 -4.50 6.71 -6.65
N ASN A 35 -4.15 7.79 -7.37
CA ASN A 35 -2.90 7.88 -8.11
C ASN A 35 -1.67 7.88 -7.18
N ASP A 36 -1.76 8.60 -6.06
CA ASP A 36 -0.68 8.64 -5.07
C ASP A 36 -0.53 7.29 -4.36
N ILE A 37 -1.64 6.62 -4.04
CA ILE A 37 -1.60 5.27 -3.44
C ILE A 37 -0.86 4.29 -4.37
N GLU A 38 -1.14 4.33 -5.67
CA GLU A 38 -0.44 3.45 -6.63
C GLU A 38 1.05 3.80 -6.75
N ARG A 39 1.38 5.08 -6.86
CA ARG A 39 2.78 5.54 -6.92
C ARG A 39 3.56 5.12 -5.68
N ILE A 40 3.01 5.38 -4.50
CA ILE A 40 3.61 5.04 -3.21
C ILE A 40 3.77 3.52 -3.07
N ALA A 41 2.82 2.72 -3.55
CA ALA A 41 2.93 1.26 -3.53
C ALA A 41 4.14 0.77 -4.37
N LYS A 42 4.39 1.36 -5.54
CA LYS A 42 5.55 1.04 -6.38
C LYS A 42 6.86 1.43 -5.70
N GLU A 43 6.93 2.64 -5.15
CA GLU A 43 8.10 3.14 -4.42
C GLU A 43 8.41 2.27 -3.18
N LYS A 44 7.37 1.83 -2.46
CA LYS A 44 7.50 0.95 -1.28
C LYS A 44 8.18 -0.37 -1.63
N VAL A 45 7.81 -0.99 -2.74
CA VAL A 45 8.44 -2.23 -3.22
C VAL A 45 9.93 -2.02 -3.50
N VAL A 46 10.30 -0.89 -4.11
CA VAL A 46 11.70 -0.55 -4.40
C VAL A 46 12.51 -0.43 -3.11
N PHE A 47 12.02 0.31 -2.11
CA PHE A 47 12.73 0.45 -0.83
C PHE A 47 12.86 -0.85 -0.05
N VAL A 48 11.82 -1.71 -0.05
CA VAL A 48 11.88 -3.02 0.59
C VAL A 48 12.91 -3.92 -0.09
N GLU A 49 12.98 -3.92 -1.42
CA GLU A 49 13.98 -4.69 -2.15
C GLU A 49 15.40 -4.14 -1.92
N GLN A 50 15.56 -2.82 -1.84
CA GLN A 50 16.83 -2.18 -1.49
C GLN A 50 17.29 -2.55 -0.09
N LEU A 51 16.39 -2.56 0.90
CA LEU A 51 16.69 -3.04 2.25
C LEU A 51 17.12 -4.50 2.23
N ARG A 52 16.37 -5.37 1.55
CA ARG A 52 16.68 -6.80 1.42
C ARG A 52 18.05 -7.05 0.80
N SER A 53 18.35 -6.36 -0.31
CA SER A 53 19.64 -6.49 -1.00
C SER A 53 20.80 -5.97 -0.15
N THR A 54 20.58 -4.90 0.62
CA THR A 54 21.59 -4.34 1.53
C THR A 54 21.84 -5.30 2.69
N ASP A 55 20.80 -5.86 3.29
CA ASP A 55 20.90 -6.90 4.32
C ASP A 55 21.70 -8.11 3.84
N GLN A 56 21.42 -8.59 2.62
CA GLN A 56 22.17 -9.70 2.04
C GLN A 56 23.66 -9.36 1.85
N ARG A 57 23.96 -8.15 1.38
CA ARG A 57 25.34 -7.68 1.23
C ARG A 57 26.07 -7.60 2.57
N ILE A 58 25.40 -7.10 3.61
CA ILE A 58 25.92 -7.06 4.98
C ILE A 58 26.16 -8.48 5.50
N ALA A 59 25.21 -9.41 5.29
CA ALA A 59 25.32 -10.80 5.70
C ALA A 59 26.51 -11.54 5.06
N THR A 60 26.85 -11.22 3.81
CA THR A 60 27.98 -11.80 3.08
C THR A 60 29.33 -11.15 3.38
N HIS A 61 29.36 -10.07 4.18
CA HIS A 61 30.58 -9.31 4.42
C HIS A 61 31.50 -10.02 5.42
N THR A 62 32.79 -10.10 5.12
CA THR A 62 33.80 -10.80 5.96
C THR A 62 33.89 -10.24 7.38
N ASN A 63 33.63 -8.94 7.54
CA ASN A 63 33.76 -8.23 8.82
C ASN A 63 32.44 -8.12 9.60
N ILE A 64 31.51 -9.06 9.43
CA ILE A 64 30.19 -8.96 10.10
C ILE A 64 30.28 -8.90 11.63
N SER A 65 31.35 -9.44 12.22
CA SER A 65 31.63 -9.36 13.66
C SER A 65 31.79 -7.91 14.15
N GLU A 66 32.25 -6.98 13.29
CA GLU A 66 32.37 -5.56 13.63
C GLU A 66 31.02 -4.91 13.98
N LEU A 67 29.89 -5.46 13.50
CA LEU A 67 28.54 -4.99 13.88
C LEU A 67 28.23 -5.22 15.36
N THR A 68 28.92 -6.15 16.01
CA THR A 68 28.74 -6.46 17.44
C THR A 68 29.92 -5.96 18.27
N GLU A 69 31.12 -5.96 17.69
CA GLU A 69 32.35 -5.52 18.37
C GLU A 69 32.47 -3.99 18.44
N ASN A 70 31.96 -3.27 17.43
CA ASN A 70 31.96 -1.80 17.43
C ASN A 70 30.64 -1.26 18.03
N PRO A 71 30.67 -0.56 19.17
CA PRO A 71 29.47 -0.04 19.82
C PRO A 71 28.69 0.96 18.96
N GLU A 72 29.35 1.73 18.08
CA GLU A 72 28.67 2.67 17.19
C GLU A 72 27.85 1.94 16.12
N LEU A 73 28.42 0.91 15.50
CA LEU A 73 27.73 0.09 14.51
C LEU A 73 26.60 -0.73 15.14
N ALA A 74 26.83 -1.28 16.34
CA ALA A 74 25.81 -1.99 17.10
C ALA A 74 24.59 -1.09 17.40
N GLN A 75 24.85 0.16 17.80
CA GLN A 75 23.80 1.14 18.05
C GLN A 75 23.04 1.48 16.75
N LEU A 76 23.74 1.68 15.63
CA LEU A 76 23.11 1.93 14.33
C LEU A 76 22.20 0.78 13.92
N VAL A 77 22.67 -0.47 14.05
CA VAL A 77 21.87 -1.67 13.74
C VAL A 77 20.63 -1.75 14.63
N ALA A 78 20.76 -1.44 15.93
CA ALA A 78 19.61 -1.39 16.84
C ALA A 78 18.58 -0.34 16.41
N THR A 79 19.04 0.86 16.02
CA THR A 79 18.17 1.92 15.49
C THR A 79 17.47 1.49 14.19
N ILE A 80 18.18 0.87 13.26
CA ILE A 80 17.60 0.35 12.01
C ILE A 80 16.50 -0.65 12.32
N LYS A 81 16.75 -1.61 13.21
CA LYS A 81 15.76 -2.62 13.63
C LYS A 81 14.51 -1.97 14.22
N SER A 82 14.67 -0.94 15.04
CA SER A 82 13.54 -0.17 15.60
C SER A 82 12.73 0.50 14.49
N ILE A 83 13.38 1.21 13.57
CA ILE A 83 12.68 1.90 12.47
C ILE A 83 11.95 0.90 11.57
N VAL A 84 12.58 -0.22 11.24
CA VAL A 84 11.95 -1.27 10.40
C VAL A 84 10.76 -1.90 11.13
N HIS A 85 10.85 -2.10 12.45
CA HIS A 85 9.71 -2.55 13.26
C HIS A 85 8.56 -1.55 13.18
N ASP A 86 8.84 -0.26 13.36
CA ASP A 86 7.83 0.80 13.28
C ASP A 86 7.21 0.88 11.87
N CYS A 87 8.03 0.74 10.81
CA CYS A 87 7.56 0.66 9.43
C CYS A 87 6.61 -0.52 9.22
N HIS A 88 6.91 -1.68 9.81
CA HIS A 88 6.04 -2.85 9.73
C HIS A 88 4.68 -2.57 10.39
N GLN A 89 4.67 -1.98 11.59
CA GLN A 89 3.42 -1.59 12.26
C GLN A 89 2.62 -0.57 11.44
N ALA A 90 3.27 0.47 10.93
CA ALA A 90 2.63 1.48 10.09
C ALA A 90 2.03 0.87 8.82
N ASN A 91 2.73 -0.06 8.17
CA ASN A 91 2.23 -0.75 6.99
C ASN A 91 1.00 -1.62 7.28
N LEU A 92 0.93 -2.29 8.43
CA LEU A 92 -0.27 -3.02 8.86
C LEU A 92 -1.46 -2.08 9.02
N VAL A 93 -1.28 -0.97 9.74
CA VAL A 93 -2.34 0.03 9.96
C VAL A 93 -2.83 0.63 8.63
N ASN A 94 -1.90 0.95 7.73
CA ASN A 94 -2.23 1.45 6.39
C ASN A 94 -2.99 0.41 5.56
N GLY A 95 -2.58 -0.86 5.62
CA GLY A 95 -3.27 -1.97 4.96
C GLY A 95 -4.71 -2.15 5.44
N GLU A 96 -4.95 -2.07 6.75
CA GLU A 96 -6.31 -2.10 7.29
C GLU A 96 -7.14 -0.89 6.84
N ALA A 97 -6.56 0.32 6.85
CA ALA A 97 -7.24 1.53 6.42
C ALA A 97 -7.67 1.43 4.95
N LEU A 98 -6.79 0.90 4.09
CA LEU A 98 -7.07 0.68 2.68
C LEU A 98 -8.18 -0.37 2.48
N ASN A 99 -8.14 -1.48 3.24
CA ASN A 99 -9.19 -2.50 3.18
C ASN A 99 -10.57 -1.94 3.63
N ARG A 100 -10.61 -1.15 4.70
CA ARG A 100 -11.84 -0.47 5.15
C ARG A 100 -12.37 0.50 4.09
N ALA A 101 -11.50 1.26 3.44
CA ALA A 101 -11.87 2.16 2.35
C ALA A 101 -12.49 1.40 1.17
N HIS A 102 -11.87 0.28 0.79
CA HIS A 102 -12.36 -0.59 -0.29
C HIS A 102 -13.72 -1.22 0.04
N LEU A 103 -13.90 -1.77 1.24
CA LEU A 103 -15.19 -2.34 1.68
C LEU A 103 -16.32 -1.29 1.67
N SER A 104 -16.01 -0.08 2.14
CA SER A 104 -16.98 1.04 2.15
C SER A 104 -17.40 1.41 0.72
N PHE A 105 -16.45 1.45 -0.21
CA PHE A 105 -16.72 1.72 -1.62
C PHE A 105 -17.57 0.61 -2.26
N LYS A 106 -17.24 -0.66 -2.03
CA LYS A 106 -18.05 -1.79 -2.52
C LYS A 106 -19.47 -1.74 -1.99
N LYS A 107 -19.66 -1.43 -0.70
CA LYS A 107 -20.98 -1.28 -0.09
C LYS A 107 -21.78 -0.17 -0.78
N LEU A 108 -21.17 0.98 -1.03
CA LEU A 108 -21.81 2.09 -1.77
C LEU A 108 -22.19 1.68 -3.20
N SER A 109 -21.27 1.05 -3.93
CA SER A 109 -21.52 0.57 -5.29
C SER A 109 -22.69 -0.41 -5.35
N ASN A 110 -22.73 -1.37 -4.42
CA ASN A 110 -23.85 -2.32 -4.30
C ASN A 110 -25.18 -1.60 -4.02
N MET A 111 -25.19 -0.61 -3.11
CA MET A 111 -26.40 0.19 -2.84
C MET A 111 -26.84 0.99 -4.06
N MET A 112 -25.90 1.58 -4.82
CA MET A 112 -26.24 2.29 -6.05
C MET A 112 -26.84 1.35 -7.09
N GLN A 113 -26.25 0.17 -7.33
CA GLN A 113 -26.80 -0.82 -8.27
C GLN A 113 -28.20 -1.29 -7.86
N GLN A 114 -28.43 -1.56 -6.57
CA GLN A 114 -29.74 -1.90 -6.02
C GLN A 114 -30.76 -0.76 -6.18
N SER A 115 -30.31 0.49 -6.02
CA SER A 115 -31.14 1.67 -6.23
C SER A 115 -31.53 1.83 -7.71
N HIS A 116 -30.59 1.68 -8.65
CA HIS A 116 -30.88 1.78 -10.09
C HIS A 116 -31.83 0.67 -10.57
N GLY A 117 -31.74 -0.54 -10.01
CA GLY A 117 -32.71 -1.61 -10.25
C GLY A 117 -34.13 -1.32 -9.73
N LYS A 118 -34.28 -0.36 -8.80
CA LYS A 118 -35.58 0.09 -8.25
C LYS A 118 -36.06 1.43 -8.82
N ILE A 119 -35.18 2.27 -9.36
CA ILE A 119 -35.55 3.55 -10.01
C ILE A 119 -36.34 3.32 -11.32
N GLY A 120 -36.22 2.14 -11.95
CA GLY A 120 -37.11 1.71 -13.03
C GLY A 120 -38.51 1.26 -12.59
N MET A 121 -38.82 1.29 -11.29
CA MET A 121 -40.12 0.93 -10.71
C MET A 121 -40.78 2.16 -10.07
N THR A 122 -40.76 3.31 -10.73
CA THR A 122 -41.73 4.35 -10.43
C THR A 122 -43.07 3.87 -10.96
N TYR A 123 -43.94 3.48 -10.04
CA TYR A 123 -45.38 3.37 -10.28
C TYR A 123 -45.83 4.67 -10.97
N ASN A 124 -46.09 4.62 -12.27
CA ASN A 124 -46.99 5.60 -12.85
C ASN A 124 -48.37 5.34 -12.22
N ALA A 125 -49.10 6.39 -11.88
CA ALA A 125 -50.41 6.30 -11.23
C ALA A 125 -51.51 5.72 -12.15
N GLY A 126 -51.16 4.87 -13.14
CA GLY A 126 -52.03 4.33 -14.19
C GLY A 126 -51.96 2.81 -14.37
N GLY A 127 -51.26 2.06 -13.51
CA GLY A 127 -51.46 0.61 -13.39
C GLY A 127 -51.14 -0.24 -14.63
N GLN A 128 -50.15 0.13 -15.46
CA GLN A 128 -49.67 -0.73 -16.54
C GLN A 128 -48.15 -0.85 -16.52
N THR A 129 -47.68 -2.04 -16.18
CA THR A 129 -46.27 -2.43 -16.21
C THR A 129 -45.85 -2.75 -17.65
N HIS A 130 -45.21 -1.80 -18.33
CA HIS A 130 -44.51 -2.10 -19.57
C HIS A 130 -43.04 -2.41 -19.27
N THR A 131 -42.71 -3.69 -19.16
CA THR A 131 -41.33 -4.17 -19.26
C THR A 131 -40.90 -4.10 -20.73
N ILE A 132 -40.43 -2.93 -21.16
CA ILE A 132 -39.74 -2.83 -22.46
C ILE A 132 -38.29 -3.28 -22.24
N SER A 133 -38.11 -4.60 -22.08
CA SER A 133 -36.81 -5.24 -22.27
C SER A 133 -36.59 -5.36 -23.77
N THR A 134 -35.92 -4.38 -24.37
CA THR A 134 -35.32 -4.54 -25.69
C THR A 134 -33.80 -4.47 -25.56
N LEU A 135 -33.27 -5.39 -24.77
CA LEU A 135 -31.90 -5.87 -24.92
C LEU A 135 -31.88 -6.82 -26.14
N GLY A 136 -31.50 -6.28 -27.30
CA GLY A 136 -30.85 -7.03 -28.40
C GLY A 136 -31.70 -7.98 -29.26
N THR A 137 -32.07 -7.53 -30.45
CA THR A 137 -32.18 -8.30 -31.72
C THR A 137 -32.18 -7.24 -32.85
N ASN A 138 -31.32 -7.17 -33.87
CA ASN A 138 -30.41 -8.09 -34.53
C ASN A 138 -29.21 -7.29 -35.09
N VAL A 139 -27.99 -7.81 -34.90
CA VAL A 139 -26.88 -7.57 -35.82
C VAL A 139 -26.77 -8.79 -36.72
N LYS A 140 -27.16 -8.67 -38.00
CA LYS A 140 -26.55 -9.30 -39.20
C LYS A 140 -27.40 -9.11 -40.47
N ALA A 141 -26.68 -9.00 -41.58
CA ALA A 141 -27.05 -8.93 -43.02
C ALA A 141 -27.35 -7.53 -43.55
#